data_AF-A0A8S9W7Y8-F1
#
_entry.id   AF-A0A8S9W7Y8-F1
#
_cell.length_a   1.000
_cell.length_b   1.000
_cell.length_c   1.000
_cell.angle_alpha   90.00
_cell.angle_beta   90.00
_cell.angle_gamma   90.00
#
_symmetry.space_group_name_H-M   'P 1'
#
loop_
_entity.id
_entity.type
_entity.pdbx_description
1 polymer ?
#
loop_
_entity_poly.entity_id
_entity_poly.type
_entity_poly.pdbx_seq_one_letter_code
_entity_poly.pdbx_strand_id
1 'polypeptide(L)'
;MSTKMNKLVLLSALMIAIIGTFGTVSAVEPHNLVAGGDQVVGNVTVTNDGENISVTFTTTDGWCMTETHLHIANESEDGIPQTKKGNPRPGQFDYSEVHEPSVTEYTYVIPLDGLSGDVYIAAHAVVRDEGNPIVDDEGNLTFFEESAWGNDKPFKGKNWAMYSTYTIPPTPTATLPPLSVTE
;
A
#
# COMPACT_ATOMS: atom_id res chain seq x y z
N MET A 1 -20.25 31.53 53.50
CA MET A 1 -19.00 30.81 53.13
C MET A 1 -19.14 30.45 51.66
N SER A 2 -18.59 31.29 50.78
CA SER A 2 -18.56 31.12 49.33
C SER A 2 -17.59 29.99 48.98
N THR A 3 -17.89 29.18 47.95
CA THR A 3 -16.95 28.83 46.86
C THR A 3 -17.60 27.86 45.84
N LYS A 4 -17.74 28.42 44.63
CA LYS A 4 -17.64 27.86 43.26
C LYS A 4 -18.63 26.78 42.78
N MET A 5 -19.53 27.29 41.95
CA MET A 5 -20.33 26.59 40.94
C MET A 5 -19.44 26.31 39.70
N ASN A 6 -19.16 25.05 39.40
CA ASN A 6 -18.49 24.66 38.16
C ASN A 6 -19.54 24.49 37.05
N LYS A 7 -19.49 25.40 36.08
CA LYS A 7 -20.13 25.25 34.78
C LYS A 7 -19.42 24.11 34.05
N LEU A 8 -20.12 23.03 33.69
CA LEU A 8 -19.62 22.07 32.72
C LEU A 8 -20.67 21.82 31.65
N VAL A 9 -20.18 21.89 30.42
CA VAL A 9 -20.87 22.11 29.15
C VAL A 9 -21.54 20.82 28.66
N LEU A 10 -22.76 20.97 28.12
CA LEU A 10 -23.47 19.96 27.35
C LEU A 10 -22.70 19.66 26.05
N LEU A 11 -22.27 18.42 25.85
CA LEU A 11 -21.82 17.92 24.56
C LEU A 11 -22.78 16.81 24.11
N SER A 12 -23.61 17.19 23.15
CA SER A 12 -24.50 16.34 22.37
C SER A 12 -23.67 15.34 21.55
N ALA A 13 -23.66 14.07 21.92
CA ALA A 13 -23.23 13.00 21.04
C ALA A 13 -24.40 12.62 20.11
N LEU A 14 -24.48 13.30 18.97
CA LEU A 14 -25.28 12.84 17.83
C LEU A 14 -24.57 11.59 17.29
N MET A 15 -25.10 10.41 17.61
CA MET A 15 -24.64 9.15 17.06
C MET A 15 -25.15 9.05 15.62
N ILE A 16 -24.41 9.62 14.68
CA ILE A 16 -24.62 9.39 13.25
C ILE A 16 -24.21 7.94 13.02
N ALA A 17 -25.19 7.04 12.91
CA ALA A 17 -24.97 5.72 12.35
C ALA A 17 -24.62 5.92 10.87
N ILE A 18 -23.31 5.98 10.58
CA ILE A 18 -22.82 5.85 9.21
C ILE A 18 -23.14 4.41 8.82
N ILE A 19 -24.23 4.23 8.08
CA ILE A 19 -24.52 2.98 7.38
C ILE A 19 -23.46 2.90 6.29
N GLY A 20 -22.29 2.37 6.64
CA GLY A 20 -21.27 2.02 5.68
C GLY A 20 -21.88 0.98 4.75
N THR A 21 -22.13 1.38 3.51
CA THR A 21 -22.36 0.41 2.43
C THR A 21 -21.10 -0.45 2.38
N PHE A 22 -21.21 -1.72 2.74
CA PHE A 22 -20.14 -2.68 2.53
C PHE A 22 -19.97 -2.83 1.01
N GLY A 23 -19.09 -2.02 0.43
CA GLY A 23 -18.54 -2.27 -0.89
C GLY A 23 -17.96 -3.68 -0.87
N THR A 24 -18.24 -4.46 -1.90
CA THR A 24 -17.60 -5.76 -2.07
C THR A 24 -16.11 -5.52 -2.24
N VAL A 25 -15.31 -5.78 -1.20
CA VAL A 25 -13.85 -5.70 -1.32
C VAL A 25 -13.40 -6.84 -2.24
N SER A 26 -13.06 -6.52 -3.47
CA SER A 26 -12.40 -7.46 -4.36
C SER A 26 -10.94 -7.53 -3.93
N ALA A 27 -10.60 -8.52 -3.12
CA ALA A 27 -9.21 -8.84 -2.80
C ALA A 27 -8.61 -9.63 -3.97
N VAL A 28 -7.55 -9.07 -4.56
CA VAL A 28 -6.74 -9.75 -5.57
C VAL A 28 -5.82 -10.74 -4.88
N GLU A 29 -5.37 -11.77 -5.62
CA GLU A 29 -4.32 -12.66 -5.14
C GLU A 29 -3.08 -11.85 -4.71
N PRO A 30 -2.52 -12.10 -3.52
CA PRO A 30 -1.36 -11.37 -3.04
C PRO A 30 -0.15 -11.65 -3.92
N HIS A 31 0.64 -10.61 -4.19
CA HIS A 31 1.95 -10.73 -4.79
C HIS A 31 3.00 -10.92 -3.69
N ASN A 32 4.01 -11.76 -3.91
CA ASN A 32 5.10 -11.91 -2.94
C ASN A 32 5.93 -10.62 -2.89
N LEU A 33 6.35 -10.23 -1.70
CA LEU A 33 7.40 -9.24 -1.47
C LEU A 33 8.74 -10.00 -1.47
N VAL A 34 9.58 -9.77 -2.49
CA VAL A 34 10.82 -10.52 -2.71
C VAL A 34 12.02 -9.64 -2.44
N ALA A 35 12.82 -9.99 -1.43
CA ALA A 35 14.10 -9.36 -1.10
C ALA A 35 15.27 -10.00 -1.87
N GLY A 36 16.27 -9.20 -2.24
CA GLY A 36 17.50 -9.68 -2.89
C GLY A 36 17.32 -10.33 -4.27
N GLY A 37 16.09 -10.43 -4.78
CA GLY A 37 15.73 -11.03 -6.06
C GLY A 37 15.25 -12.48 -5.99
N ASP A 38 15.36 -13.16 -4.86
CA ASP A 38 14.97 -14.57 -4.72
C ASP A 38 14.36 -14.96 -3.36
N GLN A 39 14.49 -14.12 -2.33
CA GLN A 39 13.98 -14.42 -0.98
C GLN A 39 12.59 -13.81 -0.78
N VAL A 40 11.57 -14.64 -0.58
CA VAL A 40 10.24 -14.14 -0.16
C VAL A 40 10.33 -13.71 1.31
N VAL A 41 9.95 -12.47 1.59
CA VAL A 41 9.98 -11.86 2.95
C VAL A 41 8.61 -11.35 3.38
N GLY A 42 7.58 -11.58 2.57
CA GLY A 42 6.25 -11.02 2.79
C GLY A 42 5.38 -11.01 1.55
N ASN A 43 4.36 -10.16 1.56
CA ASN A 43 3.41 -9.98 0.48
C ASN A 43 3.05 -8.50 0.27
N VAL A 44 2.60 -8.20 -0.95
CA VAL A 44 1.92 -6.96 -1.33
C VAL A 44 0.52 -7.32 -1.79
N THR A 45 -0.49 -6.76 -1.13
CA THR A 45 -1.90 -7.00 -1.45
C THR A 45 -2.55 -5.72 -1.91
N VAL A 46 -3.31 -5.80 -2.99
CA VAL A 46 -4.07 -4.68 -3.55
C VAL A 46 -5.55 -4.93 -3.34
N THR A 47 -6.23 -3.97 -2.72
CA THR A 47 -7.67 -3.99 -2.51
C THR A 47 -8.31 -2.73 -3.04
N ASN A 48 -9.59 -2.80 -3.37
CA ASN A 48 -10.37 -1.70 -3.91
C ASN A 48 -11.76 -1.72 -3.26
N ASP A 49 -12.17 -0.60 -2.66
CA ASP A 49 -13.46 -0.43 -1.99
C ASP A 49 -14.51 0.33 -2.84
N GLY A 50 -14.13 0.73 -4.06
CA GLY A 50 -14.93 1.52 -4.99
C GLY A 50 -14.62 3.02 -4.97
N GLU A 51 -13.90 3.52 -3.97
CA GLU A 51 -13.48 4.91 -3.83
C GLU A 51 -11.95 5.04 -3.81
N ASN A 52 -11.27 4.10 -3.16
CA ASN A 52 -9.83 4.06 -3.00
C ASN A 52 -9.26 2.69 -3.39
N ILE A 53 -8.03 2.71 -3.90
CA ILE A 53 -7.16 1.54 -3.98
C ILE A 53 -6.25 1.54 -2.75
N SER A 54 -6.20 0.41 -2.04
CA SER A 54 -5.30 0.22 -0.90
C SER A 54 -4.22 -0.78 -1.25
N VAL A 55 -2.96 -0.38 -1.13
CA VAL A 55 -1.78 -1.23 -1.35
C VAL A 55 -1.14 -1.51 0.00
N THR A 56 -1.29 -2.75 0.47
CA THR A 56 -0.81 -3.22 1.77
C THR A 56 0.47 -4.02 1.59
N PHE A 57 1.52 -3.59 2.26
CA PHE A 57 2.76 -4.33 2.43
C PHE A 57 2.69 -5.10 3.75
N THR A 58 3.05 -6.37 3.74
CA THR A 58 3.14 -7.20 4.95
C THR A 58 4.42 -8.01 4.90
N THR A 59 5.20 -8.04 5.96
CA THR A 59 6.39 -8.89 6.09
C THR A 59 6.15 -10.07 7.03
N THR A 60 6.93 -11.14 6.85
CA THR A 60 6.84 -12.37 7.65
C THR A 60 8.22 -12.80 8.15
N ASP A 61 8.28 -13.85 8.97
CA ASP A 61 9.52 -14.55 9.33
C ASP A 61 10.61 -13.68 9.98
N GLY A 62 10.19 -12.67 10.77
CA GLY A 62 11.09 -11.78 11.50
C GLY A 62 11.59 -10.58 10.68
N TRP A 63 11.18 -10.46 9.41
CA TRP A 63 11.45 -9.28 8.61
C TRP A 63 10.55 -8.12 9.02
N CYS A 64 11.12 -6.92 9.07
CA CYS A 64 10.39 -5.66 9.27
C CYS A 64 10.76 -4.67 8.15
N MET A 65 9.88 -3.72 7.85
CA MET A 65 10.13 -2.65 6.89
C MET A 65 10.63 -1.42 7.61
N THR A 66 11.69 -0.83 7.08
CA THR A 66 12.27 0.45 7.55
C THR A 66 11.88 1.59 6.62
N GLU A 67 11.66 1.31 5.33
CA GLU A 67 11.20 2.27 4.35
C GLU A 67 10.27 1.60 3.34
N THR A 68 9.30 2.35 2.81
CA THR A 68 8.42 1.89 1.73
C THR A 68 8.29 2.96 0.67
N HIS A 69 8.20 2.55 -0.59
CA HIS A 69 7.98 3.41 -1.74
C HIS A 69 6.94 2.78 -2.64
N LEU A 70 6.02 3.60 -3.14
CA LEU A 70 4.94 3.17 -4.00
C LEU A 70 4.72 4.18 -5.13
N HIS A 71 4.59 3.67 -6.35
CA HIS A 71 4.12 4.44 -7.49
C HIS A 71 3.08 3.63 -8.27
N ILE A 72 2.02 4.29 -8.73
CA ILE A 72 0.97 3.69 -9.54
C ILE A 72 0.89 4.47 -10.85
N ALA A 73 1.09 3.80 -11.97
CA ALA A 73 0.98 4.38 -13.30
C ALA A 73 -0.25 3.85 -14.03
N ASN A 74 -0.86 4.70 -14.86
CA ASN A 74 -1.88 4.29 -15.83
C ASN A 74 -1.22 3.83 -17.14
N GLU A 75 -1.94 3.02 -17.92
CA GLU A 75 -1.64 2.63 -19.31
C GLU A 75 -0.41 1.73 -19.52
N SER A 76 0.72 1.99 -18.84
CA SER A 76 1.95 1.21 -18.96
C SER A 76 2.90 1.43 -17.78
N GLU A 77 3.79 0.45 -17.57
CA GLU A 77 4.94 0.52 -16.68
C GLU A 77 5.90 1.66 -17.00
N ASP A 78 5.91 2.18 -18.23
CA ASP A 78 6.76 3.32 -18.63
C ASP A 78 6.35 4.64 -17.92
N GLY A 79 5.15 4.70 -17.32
CA GLY A 79 4.72 5.80 -16.46
C GLY A 79 5.41 5.81 -15.08
N ILE A 80 6.00 4.69 -14.66
CA ILE A 80 6.74 4.60 -13.40
C ILE A 80 8.11 5.30 -13.54
N PRO A 81 8.52 6.16 -12.58
CA PRO A 81 9.81 6.83 -12.60
C PRO A 81 10.99 5.88 -12.77
N GLN A 82 11.68 6.02 -13.89
CA GLN A 82 12.77 5.13 -14.31
C GLN A 82 13.97 5.91 -14.85
N THR A 83 15.14 5.27 -14.82
CA THR A 83 16.31 5.70 -15.58
C THR A 83 16.06 5.51 -17.09
N LYS A 84 16.88 6.16 -17.93
CA LYS A 84 16.88 5.93 -19.40
C LYS A 84 17.13 4.46 -19.81
N LYS A 85 17.62 3.63 -18.89
CA LYS A 85 17.89 2.20 -19.12
C LYS A 85 16.76 1.29 -18.62
N GLY A 86 15.65 1.85 -18.10
CA GLY A 86 14.52 1.07 -17.60
C GLY A 86 14.67 0.56 -16.16
N ASN A 87 15.67 1.01 -15.41
CA ASN A 87 15.74 0.72 -13.97
C ASN A 87 14.81 1.70 -13.22
N PRO A 88 13.87 1.24 -12.36
CA PRO A 88 13.05 2.12 -11.54
C PRO A 88 13.87 2.95 -10.54
N ARG A 89 13.29 4.06 -10.10
CA ARG A 89 13.88 5.01 -9.16
C ARG A 89 12.96 5.22 -7.94
N PRO A 90 13.03 4.37 -6.91
CA PRO A 90 12.16 4.45 -5.73
C PRO A 90 12.13 5.83 -5.07
N GLY A 91 13.28 6.53 -4.98
CA GLY A 91 13.34 7.90 -4.46
C GLY A 91 12.67 8.98 -5.31
N GLN A 92 12.01 8.61 -6.41
CA GLN A 92 11.18 9.49 -7.24
C GLN A 92 9.73 9.02 -7.32
N PHE A 93 9.36 8.00 -6.55
CA PHE A 93 7.99 7.50 -6.49
C PHE A 93 7.06 8.51 -5.79
N ASP A 94 5.77 8.43 -6.09
CA ASP A 94 4.80 9.45 -5.66
C ASP A 94 4.51 9.35 -4.16
N TYR A 95 4.60 8.13 -3.63
CA TYR A 95 4.37 7.83 -2.23
C TYR A 95 5.62 7.17 -1.64
N SER A 96 6.01 7.62 -0.45
CA SER A 96 7.09 7.02 0.32
C SER A 96 6.90 7.31 1.79
N GLU A 97 7.36 6.40 2.64
CA GLU A 97 7.32 6.55 4.10
C GLU A 97 8.56 5.89 4.73
N VAL A 98 9.10 6.55 5.76
CA VAL A 98 10.17 6.02 6.61
C VAL A 98 9.56 5.55 7.93
N HIS A 99 9.88 4.33 8.35
CA HIS A 99 9.28 3.66 9.49
C HIS A 99 10.27 3.60 10.65
N GLU A 100 10.05 4.47 11.65
CA GLU A 100 10.81 4.50 12.91
C GLU A 100 9.83 4.55 14.10
N PRO A 101 9.58 3.42 14.79
CA PRO A 101 10.22 2.10 14.63
C PRO A 101 9.81 1.37 13.33
N SER A 102 10.59 0.35 12.97
CA SER A 102 10.28 -0.55 11.86
C SER A 102 8.91 -1.22 12.06
N VAL A 103 8.23 -1.54 10.95
CA VAL A 103 6.86 -2.08 10.96
C VAL A 103 6.75 -3.35 10.12
N THR A 104 5.87 -4.27 10.50
CA THR A 104 5.61 -5.49 9.73
C THR A 104 4.46 -5.34 8.75
N GLU A 105 3.69 -4.26 8.84
CA GLU A 105 2.56 -3.99 7.97
C GLU A 105 2.45 -2.48 7.71
N TYR A 106 2.21 -2.09 6.46
CA TYR A 106 1.94 -0.71 6.10
C TYR A 106 1.01 -0.62 4.89
N THR A 107 0.06 0.30 4.92
CA THR A 107 -0.94 0.46 3.85
C THR A 107 -0.94 1.87 3.30
N TYR A 108 -0.77 2.00 1.98
CA TYR A 108 -1.09 3.22 1.26
C TYR A 108 -2.54 3.17 0.80
N VAL A 109 -3.29 4.24 1.07
CA VAL A 109 -4.67 4.43 0.60
C VAL A 109 -4.66 5.56 -0.42
N ILE A 110 -5.01 5.25 -1.66
CA ILE A 110 -4.91 6.16 -2.81
C ILE A 110 -6.31 6.31 -3.42
N PRO A 111 -6.79 7.54 -3.64
CA PRO A 111 -8.06 7.75 -4.34
C PRO A 111 -8.02 7.12 -5.73
N LEU A 112 -9.13 6.51 -6.15
CA LEU A 112 -9.28 6.01 -7.53
C LEU A 112 -9.44 7.14 -8.56
N ASP A 113 -9.56 8.39 -8.12
CA ASP A 113 -9.67 9.54 -9.01
C ASP A 113 -8.45 9.60 -9.95
N GLY A 114 -8.70 9.57 -11.26
CA GLY A 114 -7.66 9.52 -12.28
C GLY A 114 -7.04 8.14 -12.54
N LEU A 115 -7.50 7.07 -11.88
CA LEU A 115 -7.07 5.69 -12.13
C LEU A 115 -8.21 4.88 -12.79
N SER A 116 -7.92 4.22 -13.91
CA SER A 116 -8.91 3.36 -14.59
C SER A 116 -8.25 2.30 -15.46
N GLY A 117 -8.96 1.19 -15.69
CA GLY A 117 -8.43 0.08 -16.49
C GLY A 117 -7.25 -0.61 -15.81
N ASP A 118 -6.25 -1.00 -16.59
CA ASP A 118 -5.04 -1.63 -16.08
C ASP A 118 -4.08 -0.58 -15.52
N VAL A 119 -3.77 -0.71 -14.24
CA VAL A 119 -2.76 0.09 -13.54
C VAL A 119 -1.53 -0.74 -13.22
N TYR A 120 -0.38 -0.07 -13.16
CA TYR A 120 0.94 -0.66 -12.98
C TYR A 120 1.52 -0.19 -11.66
N ILE A 121 1.78 -1.12 -10.76
CA ILE A 121 2.09 -0.83 -9.36
C ILE A 121 3.54 -1.23 -9.09
N ALA A 122 4.36 -0.23 -8.76
CA ALA A 122 5.74 -0.41 -8.31
C ALA A 122 5.78 -0.32 -6.78
N ALA A 123 5.81 -1.47 -6.12
CA ALA A 123 5.87 -1.59 -4.67
C ALA A 123 7.29 -1.96 -4.25
N HIS A 124 8.00 -1.04 -3.60
CA HIS A 124 9.36 -1.23 -3.11
C HIS A 124 9.42 -1.03 -1.60
N ALA A 125 10.19 -1.88 -0.91
CA ALA A 125 10.45 -1.73 0.52
C ALA A 125 11.95 -1.91 0.80
N VAL A 126 12.45 -1.20 1.80
CA VAL A 126 13.70 -1.57 2.48
C VAL A 126 13.30 -2.41 3.68
N VAL A 127 13.77 -3.65 3.72
CA VAL A 127 13.46 -4.62 4.76
C VAL A 127 14.68 -4.92 5.61
N ARG A 128 14.46 -5.23 6.88
CA ARG A 128 15.46 -5.55 7.88
C ARG A 128 15.11 -6.89 8.52
N ASP A 129 16.06 -7.83 8.57
CA ASP A 129 15.89 -9.10 9.28
C ASP A 129 16.13 -8.89 10.78
N GLU A 130 15.04 -8.66 11.53
CA GLU A 130 15.08 -8.55 12.98
C GLU A 130 15.00 -9.91 13.70
N GLY A 131 14.65 -10.97 12.96
CA GLY A 131 14.59 -12.34 13.46
C GLY A 131 15.98 -12.95 13.68
N ASN A 132 16.97 -12.52 12.91
CA ASN A 132 18.34 -13.03 12.95
C ASN A 132 19.38 -11.91 13.18
N PRO A 133 19.39 -11.27 14.36
CA PRO A 133 20.37 -10.23 14.66
C PRO A 133 21.79 -10.80 14.67
N ILE A 134 22.73 -10.03 14.13
CA ILE A 134 24.16 -10.33 14.14
C ILE A 134 24.79 -9.56 15.31
N VAL A 135 25.48 -10.26 16.21
CA VAL A 135 26.22 -9.65 17.31
C VAL A 135 27.63 -9.31 16.82
N ASP A 136 28.04 -8.04 16.94
CA ASP A 136 29.39 -7.61 16.60
C ASP A 136 30.42 -7.98 17.70
N ASP A 137 31.70 -7.70 17.45
CA ASP A 137 32.79 -8.03 18.38
C ASP A 137 32.69 -7.26 19.71
N GLU A 138 31.95 -6.14 19.74
CA GLU A 138 31.66 -5.32 20.91
C GLU A 138 30.38 -5.74 21.66
N GLY A 139 29.62 -6.70 21.13
CA GLY A 139 28.39 -7.21 21.74
C GLY A 139 27.12 -6.41 21.36
N ASN A 140 27.18 -5.52 20.37
CA ASN A 140 26.01 -4.80 19.87
C ASN A 140 25.25 -5.64 18.84
N LEU A 141 23.94 -5.41 18.76
CA LEU A 141 23.09 -6.00 17.72
C LEU A 141 23.18 -5.17 16.44
N THR A 142 23.40 -5.87 15.33
CA THR A 142 23.31 -5.35 13.97
C THR A 142 22.30 -6.19 13.21
N PHE A 143 21.67 -5.59 12.20
CA PHE A 143 20.63 -6.25 11.42
C PHE A 143 20.98 -6.17 9.95
N PHE A 144 20.63 -7.23 9.22
CA PHE A 144 20.80 -7.25 7.78
C PHE A 144 19.65 -6.48 7.12
N GLU A 145 19.98 -5.55 6.24
CA GLU A 145 19.01 -4.81 5.43
C GLU A 145 19.12 -5.17 3.97
N GLU A 146 17.98 -5.26 3.29
CA GLU A 146 17.89 -5.62 1.89
C GLU A 146 16.76 -4.85 1.20
N SER A 147 16.90 -4.62 -0.10
CA SER A 147 15.79 -4.10 -0.89
C SER A 147 14.79 -5.22 -1.17
N ALA A 148 13.50 -4.90 -1.27
CA ALA A 148 12.45 -5.84 -1.63
C ALA A 148 11.45 -5.23 -2.62
N TRP A 149 10.91 -6.06 -3.52
CA TRP A 149 9.93 -5.64 -4.52
C TRP A 149 8.70 -6.56 -4.53
N GLY A 150 7.52 -5.97 -4.70
CA GLY A 150 6.32 -6.72 -5.05
C GLY A 150 6.49 -7.40 -6.40
N ASN A 151 6.35 -8.73 -6.43
CA ASN A 151 6.63 -9.52 -7.61
C ASN A 151 5.48 -9.52 -8.62
N ASP A 152 5.81 -9.83 -9.88
CA ASP A 152 4.94 -10.34 -10.95
C ASP A 152 5.71 -10.21 -12.28
N LYS A 153 5.99 -8.97 -12.70
CA LYS A 153 6.65 -8.66 -13.97
C LYS A 153 7.95 -7.88 -13.74
N PRO A 154 9.06 -8.22 -14.42
CA PRO A 154 10.30 -7.47 -14.30
C PRO A 154 10.24 -6.14 -15.06
N PHE A 155 10.94 -5.13 -14.56
CA PHE A 155 11.23 -3.93 -15.36
C PHE A 155 12.18 -4.24 -16.52
N LYS A 156 12.18 -3.41 -17.57
CA LYS A 156 13.07 -3.53 -18.75
C LYS A 156 14.56 -3.32 -18.40
N GLY A 157 14.85 -2.83 -17.21
CA GLY A 157 16.18 -2.54 -16.69
C GLY A 157 17.10 -3.74 -16.53
N LYS A 158 18.34 -3.46 -16.11
CA LYS A 158 19.33 -4.47 -15.70
C LYS A 158 19.39 -4.59 -14.19
N ASN A 159 18.25 -4.79 -13.56
CA ASN A 159 18.10 -5.12 -12.15
C ASN A 159 16.98 -6.14 -11.98
N TRP A 160 16.77 -6.60 -10.74
CA TRP A 160 15.75 -7.58 -10.41
C TRP A 160 14.44 -6.93 -9.93
N ALA A 161 14.31 -5.61 -10.09
CA ALA A 161 13.11 -4.89 -9.68
C ALA A 161 11.88 -5.36 -10.47
N MET A 162 10.73 -5.35 -9.79
CA MET A 162 9.47 -5.86 -10.33
C MET A 162 8.34 -4.86 -10.12
N TYR A 163 7.30 -5.00 -10.93
CA TYR A 163 6.01 -4.35 -10.76
C TYR A 163 4.91 -5.39 -10.92
N SER A 164 3.74 -5.08 -10.36
CA SER A 164 2.52 -5.85 -10.57
C SER A 164 1.48 -5.04 -11.34
N THR A 165 0.47 -5.72 -11.86
CA THR A 165 -0.64 -5.09 -12.58
C THR A 165 -1.95 -5.35 -11.88
N TYR A 166 -2.79 -4.33 -11.78
CA TYR A 166 -4.13 -4.45 -11.23
C TYR A 166 -5.16 -3.86 -12.20
N THR A 167 -6.23 -4.58 -12.49
CA THR A 167 -7.32 -4.07 -13.33
C THR A 167 -8.41 -3.49 -12.43
N ILE A 168 -8.61 -2.18 -12.52
CA ILE A 168 -9.71 -1.49 -11.83
C ILE A 168 -11.02 -1.87 -12.55
N PRO A 169 -11.98 -2.50 -11.85
CA PRO A 169 -13.26 -2.83 -12.45
C PRO A 169 -13.99 -1.54 -12.86
N PRO A 170 -14.75 -1.55 -13.99
CA PRO A 170 -15.53 -0.39 -14.38
C PRO A 170 -16.54 -0.06 -13.27
N THR A 171 -16.75 1.22 -13.00
CA THR A 171 -17.80 1.66 -12.08
C THR A 171 -19.11 1.02 -12.52
N PRO A 172 -19.83 0.30 -11.65
CA PRO A 172 -21.11 -0.28 -12.03
C PRO A 172 -22.03 0.85 -12.47
N THR A 173 -22.30 0.94 -13.77
CA THR A 173 -23.28 1.87 -14.31
C THR A 173 -24.60 1.54 -13.63
N ALA A 174 -25.09 2.45 -12.77
CA ALA A 174 -26.42 2.32 -12.22
C ALA A 174 -27.40 2.29 -13.39
N THR A 175 -27.90 1.11 -13.75
CA THR A 175 -28.99 0.98 -14.70
C THR A 175 -30.17 1.70 -14.06
N LEU A 176 -30.49 2.91 -14.54
CA LEU A 176 -31.69 3.61 -14.09
C LEU A 176 -32.86 2.64 -14.25
N PRO A 177 -33.66 2.40 -13.20
CA PRO A 177 -34.87 1.60 -13.37
C PRO A 177 -35.71 2.26 -14.47
N PRO A 178 -36.35 1.48 -15.37
CA PRO A 178 -37.21 2.05 -16.39
C PRO A 178 -38.24 2.94 -15.69
N LEU A 179 -38.38 4.18 -16.16
CA LEU A 179 -39.37 5.12 -15.65
C LEU A 179 -40.73 4.41 -15.69
N SER A 180 -41.29 4.11 -14.53
CA SER A 180 -42.65 3.59 -14.43
C SER A 180 -43.60 4.70 -14.85
N VAL A 181 -43.93 4.75 -16.14
CA VAL A 181 -45.02 5.57 -16.67
C VAL A 181 -46.29 5.02 -16.05
N THR A 182 -46.90 5.79 -15.15
CA THR A 182 -48.22 5.49 -14.62
C THR A 182 -49.23 6.01 -15.64
N GLU A 183 -49.95 5.11 -16.32
CA GLU A 183 -51.15 5.46 -17.09
C GLU A 183 -52.34 5.76 -16.18
#